data_AF-A0A7S0FNH2-F1
#
_entry.id   AF-A0A7S0FNH2-F1
#
_cell.length_a   1.000
_cell.length_b   1.000
_cell.length_c   1.000
_cell.angle_alpha   90.00
_cell.angle_beta   90.00
_cell.angle_gamma   90.00
#
_symmetry.space_group_name_H-M   'P 1'
#
loop_
_entity.id
_entity.type
_entity.pdbx_description
1 polymer ?
#
loop_
_entity_poly.entity_id
_entity_poly.type
_entity_poly.pdbx_seq_one_letter_code
_entity_poly.pdbx_strand_id
1 'polypeptide(L)'
;HISSEDTEEGRRRARWNRCRRKVYEIVQNPYFDYTFGAIIILNAVSIGIQTEYMAVSREEDAPLALQVCDSVFCALFATELGMRLTAHGPRGFFWKGEGWRWNWFDAVLVTMQVFEEAAVIAARVSLARGRGGGAEGGGGGNLSFLRILRILRLLRVVRLARVLRLVRQLRTLV
;
A
#
# COMPACT_ATOMS: atom_id res chain seq x y z
N HIS A 1 39.26 14.81 10.15
CA HIS A 1 38.20 13.80 9.98
C HIS A 1 36.89 14.18 10.68
N ILE A 2 36.90 14.59 11.96
CA ILE A 2 35.68 14.98 12.70
C ILE A 2 34.96 16.20 12.07
N SER A 3 35.70 17.22 11.62
CA SER A 3 35.13 18.45 11.04
C SER A 3 34.37 18.25 9.71
N SER A 4 34.71 17.22 8.92
CA SER A 4 34.05 16.92 7.63
C SER A 4 32.75 16.12 7.80
N GLU A 5 32.67 15.23 8.80
CA GLU A 5 31.46 14.47 9.10
C GLU A 5 30.35 15.38 9.66
N ASP A 6 30.71 16.33 10.53
CA ASP A 6 29.77 17.33 11.07
C ASP A 6 29.17 18.23 9.98
N THR A 7 29.95 18.56 8.93
CA THR A 7 29.46 19.37 7.81
C THR A 7 28.54 18.59 6.86
N GLU A 8 28.81 17.30 6.65
CA GLU A 8 27.93 16.44 5.85
C GLU A 8 26.60 16.15 6.54
N GLU A 9 26.61 15.88 7.84
CA GLU A 9 25.39 15.72 8.63
C GLU A 9 24.53 16.99 8.60
N GLY A 10 25.14 18.16 8.76
CA GLY A 10 24.45 19.44 8.65
C GLY A 10 23.78 19.65 7.29
N ARG A 11 24.48 19.33 6.19
CA ARG A 11 23.90 19.38 4.83
C ARG A 11 22.76 18.37 4.65
N ARG A 12 22.90 17.14 5.15
CA ARG A 12 21.85 16.11 5.07
C ARG A 12 20.60 16.54 5.81
N ARG A 13 20.72 17.08 7.03
CA ARG A 13 19.60 17.61 7.82
C ARG A 13 18.92 18.80 7.11
N ALA A 14 19.69 19.72 6.53
CA ALA A 14 19.14 20.84 5.78
C ALA A 14 18.39 20.40 4.51
N ARG A 15 18.92 19.42 3.76
CA ARG A 15 18.24 18.82 2.59
C ARG A 15 16.96 18.10 3.01
N TRP A 16 17.02 17.32 4.08
CA TRP A 16 15.85 16.64 4.65
C TRP A 16 14.75 17.62 5.04
N ASN A 17 15.09 18.69 5.76
CA ASN A 17 14.12 19.70 6.20
C ASN A 17 13.47 20.43 5.01
N ARG A 18 14.23 20.74 3.95
CA ARG A 18 13.68 21.32 2.72
C ARG A 18 12.74 20.35 1.99
N CYS A 19 13.13 19.09 1.87
CA CYS A 19 12.29 18.06 1.25
C CYS A 19 11.00 17.87 2.05
N ARG A 20 11.10 17.72 3.37
CA ARG A 20 9.97 17.62 4.28
C ARG A 20 9.00 18.79 4.16
N ARG A 21 9.50 20.03 4.04
CA ARG A 21 8.64 21.21 3.90
C ARG A 21 7.84 21.18 2.60
N LYS A 22 8.49 20.84 1.47
CA LYS A 22 7.79 20.68 0.18
C LYS A 22 6.75 19.57 0.22
N VAL A 23 7.08 18.43 0.82
CA VAL A 23 6.12 17.31 0.97
C VAL A 23 4.96 17.72 1.84
N TYR A 24 5.20 18.47 2.92
CA TYR A 24 4.14 19.00 3.78
C TYR A 24 3.20 19.96 3.03
N GLU A 25 3.75 20.88 2.23
CA GLU A 25 2.96 21.79 1.38
C GLU A 25 2.08 21.01 0.38
N ILE A 26 2.57 19.90 -0.20
CA ILE A 26 1.80 19.03 -1.09
C ILE A 26 0.70 18.29 -0.35
N VAL A 27 1.04 17.67 0.80
CA VAL A 27 0.11 16.84 1.58
C VAL A 27 -1.00 17.67 2.23
N GLN A 28 -0.75 18.93 2.57
CA GLN A 28 -1.77 19.83 3.10
C GLN A 28 -2.74 20.35 2.05
N ASN A 29 -2.45 20.16 0.76
CA ASN A 29 -3.33 20.62 -0.29
C ASN A 29 -4.58 19.71 -0.36
N PRO A 30 -5.81 20.24 -0.25
CA PRO A 30 -7.04 19.44 -0.34
C PRO A 30 -7.17 18.66 -1.67
N TYR A 31 -6.56 19.14 -2.76
CA TYR A 31 -6.52 18.41 -4.03
C TYR A 31 -5.77 17.08 -3.93
N PHE A 32 -4.79 16.96 -3.02
CA PHE A 32 -4.10 15.71 -2.75
C PHE A 32 -5.09 14.65 -2.23
N ASP A 33 -5.89 15.01 -1.23
CA ASP A 33 -6.87 14.10 -0.64
C ASP A 33 -7.98 13.73 -1.65
N TYR A 34 -8.43 14.66 -2.48
CA TYR A 34 -9.37 14.37 -3.57
C TYR A 34 -8.78 13.40 -4.62
N THR A 35 -7.50 13.57 -4.96
CA THR A 35 -6.81 12.70 -5.92
C THR A 35 -6.74 11.28 -5.39
N PHE A 36 -6.30 11.09 -4.14
CA PHE A 36 -6.25 9.76 -3.53
C PHE A 36 -7.64 9.19 -3.27
N GLY A 37 -8.66 10.03 -3.00
CA GLY A 37 -10.05 9.62 -2.99
C GLY A 37 -10.52 9.03 -4.32
N ALA A 38 -10.22 9.70 -5.44
CA ALA A 38 -10.54 9.20 -6.77
C ALA A 38 -9.81 7.88 -7.08
N ILE A 39 -8.54 7.75 -6.68
CA ILE A 39 -7.76 6.51 -6.83
C ILE A 39 -8.40 5.35 -6.05
N ILE A 40 -8.92 5.59 -4.83
CA ILE A 40 -9.62 4.54 -4.07
C ILE A 40 -10.89 4.08 -4.80
N ILE A 41 -11.66 5.00 -5.38
CA ILE A 41 -12.85 4.65 -6.15
C ILE A 41 -12.46 3.83 -7.39
N LEU A 42 -11.44 4.27 -8.14
CA LEU A 42 -10.96 3.53 -9.31
C LEU A 42 -10.46 2.13 -8.95
N ASN A 43 -9.79 2.01 -7.82
CA ASN A 43 -9.37 0.72 -7.28
C ASN A 43 -10.57 -0.17 -6.91
N ALA A 44 -11.64 0.40 -6.33
CA ALA A 44 -12.88 -0.31 -6.05
C ALA A 44 -13.52 -0.90 -7.32
N VAL A 45 -13.61 -0.08 -8.37
CA VAL A 45 -14.11 -0.50 -9.68
C VAL A 45 -13.25 -1.64 -10.23
N SER A 46 -11.93 -1.54 -10.11
CA SER A 46 -11.01 -2.59 -10.54
C SER A 46 -11.23 -3.91 -9.80
N ILE A 47 -11.51 -3.88 -8.48
CA ILE A 47 -11.89 -5.08 -7.71
C ILE A 47 -13.21 -5.66 -8.21
N GLY A 48 -14.20 -4.81 -8.51
CA GLY A 48 -15.49 -5.23 -9.05
C GLY A 48 -15.33 -6.00 -10.37
N ILE A 49 -14.58 -5.42 -11.31
CA ILE A 49 -14.28 -6.05 -12.61
C ILE A 49 -13.54 -7.38 -12.42
N GLN A 50 -12.55 -7.44 -11.53
CA GLN A 50 -11.85 -8.70 -11.22
C GLN A 50 -12.81 -9.75 -10.66
N THR A 51 -13.70 -9.35 -9.76
CA THR A 51 -14.67 -10.27 -9.12
C THR A 51 -15.64 -10.84 -10.15
N GLU A 52 -16.16 -9.98 -11.04
CA GLU A 52 -17.04 -10.40 -12.14
C GLU A 52 -16.31 -11.32 -13.13
N TYR A 53 -15.09 -10.95 -13.54
CA TYR A 53 -14.29 -11.77 -14.44
C TYR A 53 -14.03 -13.18 -13.88
N MET A 54 -13.65 -13.27 -12.62
CA MET A 54 -13.40 -14.55 -11.94
C MET A 54 -14.68 -15.37 -11.76
N ALA A 55 -15.82 -14.72 -11.54
CA ALA A 55 -17.11 -15.39 -11.44
C ALA A 55 -17.56 -15.98 -12.79
N VAL A 56 -17.37 -15.24 -13.89
CA VAL A 56 -17.80 -15.65 -15.23
C VAL A 56 -16.86 -16.69 -15.83
N SER A 57 -15.54 -16.45 -15.77
CA SER A 57 -14.54 -17.32 -16.42
C SER A 57 -14.24 -18.60 -15.63
N ARG A 58 -14.70 -18.68 -14.37
CA ARG A 58 -14.33 -19.72 -13.38
C ARG A 58 -12.81 -19.88 -13.20
N GLU A 59 -12.04 -18.88 -13.61
CA GLU A 59 -10.59 -18.84 -13.42
C GLU A 59 -10.26 -18.36 -12.00
N GLU A 60 -9.28 -19.00 -11.38
CA GLU A 60 -8.86 -18.65 -10.01
C GLU A 60 -8.00 -17.38 -9.96
N ASP A 61 -7.45 -16.93 -11.09
CA ASP A 61 -6.56 -15.78 -11.19
C ASP A 61 -7.16 -14.67 -12.06
N ALA A 62 -7.01 -13.42 -11.61
CA ALA A 62 -7.35 -12.25 -12.43
C ALA A 62 -6.42 -12.16 -13.65
N PRO A 63 -6.84 -11.54 -14.77
CA PRO A 63 -5.97 -11.33 -15.92
C PRO A 63 -4.76 -10.45 -15.53
N LEU A 64 -3.63 -10.71 -16.17
CA LEU A 64 -2.35 -10.06 -15.84
C LEU A 64 -2.44 -8.52 -15.83
N ALA A 65 -3.23 -7.94 -16.73
CA ALA A 65 -3.49 -6.50 -16.76
C ALA A 65 -4.12 -5.98 -15.44
N LEU A 66 -5.12 -6.66 -14.88
CA LEU A 66 -5.78 -6.24 -13.64
C LEU A 66 -4.87 -6.46 -12.42
N GLN A 67 -4.01 -7.47 -12.46
CA GLN A 67 -3.00 -7.68 -11.41
C GLN A 67 -1.95 -6.56 -11.40
N VAL A 68 -1.46 -6.15 -12.58
CA VAL A 68 -0.55 -5.00 -12.70
C VAL A 68 -1.23 -3.73 -12.18
N CYS A 69 -2.51 -3.52 -12.50
CA CYS A 69 -3.28 -2.41 -11.94
C CYS A 69 -3.29 -2.44 -10.39
N ASP A 70 -3.50 -3.60 -9.76
CA ASP A 70 -3.44 -3.70 -8.29
C ASP A 70 -2.07 -3.33 -7.72
N SER A 71 -0.98 -3.76 -8.36
CA SER A 71 0.37 -3.40 -7.95
C SER A 71 0.61 -1.88 -8.09
N VAL A 72 0.08 -1.25 -9.14
CA VAL A 72 0.13 0.21 -9.32
C VAL A 72 -0.65 0.93 -8.22
N PHE A 73 -1.87 0.49 -7.90
CA PHE A 73 -2.64 1.07 -6.79
C PHE A 73 -1.92 0.91 -5.45
N CYS A 74 -1.32 -0.25 -5.20
CA CYS A 74 -0.51 -0.49 -4.00
C CYS A 74 0.65 0.51 -3.90
N ALA A 75 1.40 0.70 -4.99
CA ALA A 75 2.51 1.64 -5.04
C ALA A 75 2.07 3.09 -4.79
N LEU A 76 0.92 3.49 -5.35
CA LEU A 76 0.34 4.82 -5.13
C LEU A 76 -0.02 5.05 -3.66
N PHE A 77 -0.71 4.11 -3.01
CA PHE A 77 -1.05 4.24 -1.59
C PHE A 77 0.16 4.15 -0.66
N ALA A 78 1.16 3.32 -1.01
CA ALA A 78 2.43 3.30 -0.28
C ALA A 78 3.16 4.64 -0.36
N THR A 79 3.12 5.27 -1.55
CA THR A 79 3.69 6.59 -1.77
C THR A 79 2.92 7.67 -0.99
N GLU A 80 1.59 7.65 -1.02
CA GLU A 80 0.73 8.54 -0.24
C GLU A 80 1.08 8.50 1.24
N LEU A 81 1.10 7.29 1.81
CA LEU A 81 1.40 7.07 3.21
C LEU A 81 2.82 7.53 3.56
N GLY A 82 3.79 7.24 2.69
CA GLY A 82 5.16 7.70 2.84
C GLY A 82 5.29 9.23 2.83
N MET A 83 4.55 9.91 1.95
CA MET A 83 4.49 11.38 1.92
C MET A 83 3.87 11.93 3.21
N ARG A 84 2.75 11.37 3.68
CA ARG A 84 2.11 11.80 4.93
C ARG A 84 3.00 11.57 6.15
N LEU A 85 3.71 10.43 6.19
CA LEU A 85 4.65 10.08 7.26
C LEU A 85 5.86 11.01 7.28
N THR A 86 6.42 11.35 6.12
CA THR A 86 7.54 12.29 6.02
C THR A 86 7.14 13.70 6.39
N ALA A 87 5.96 14.16 5.94
CA ALA A 87 5.41 15.48 6.26
C ALA A 87 5.20 15.70 7.77
N HIS A 88 4.51 14.78 8.45
CA HIS A 88 4.14 14.91 9.87
C HIS A 88 5.20 14.35 10.83
N GLY A 89 6.13 13.54 10.31
CA GLY A 89 7.06 12.74 11.10
C GLY A 89 6.37 11.58 11.84
N PRO A 90 7.10 10.54 12.27
CA PRO A 90 6.51 9.34 12.87
C PRO A 90 5.77 9.63 14.18
N ARG A 91 6.29 10.52 15.04
CA ARG A 91 5.61 10.90 16.28
C ARG A 91 4.36 11.75 16.04
N GLY A 92 4.38 12.63 15.04
CA GLY A 92 3.22 13.45 14.67
C GLY A 92 2.12 12.59 14.04
N PHE A 93 2.49 11.69 13.14
CA PHE A 93 1.57 10.83 12.40
C PHE A 93 0.88 9.77 13.28
N PHE A 94 1.61 9.13 14.19
CA PHE A 94 1.10 8.00 14.98
C PHE A 94 0.61 8.34 16.40
N TRP A 95 1.08 9.43 17.02
CA TRP A 95 0.78 9.71 18.44
C TRP A 95 0.12 11.06 18.71
N LYS A 96 0.26 12.06 17.84
CA LYS A 96 -0.20 13.44 18.11
C LYS A 96 -1.24 13.99 17.12
N GLY A 97 -1.50 13.30 16.01
CA GLY A 97 -2.46 13.75 15.00
C GLY A 97 -3.92 13.48 15.38
N GLU A 98 -4.80 14.40 15.01
CA GLU A 98 -6.25 14.19 15.05
C GLU A 98 -6.59 13.02 14.11
N GLY A 99 -7.15 11.93 14.66
CA GLY A 99 -7.32 10.68 13.92
C GLY A 99 -6.07 9.76 13.86
N TRP A 100 -5.14 9.83 14.80
CA TRP A 100 -3.97 8.94 14.85
C TRP A 100 -4.28 7.42 14.71
N ARG A 101 -5.40 6.95 15.28
CA ARG A 101 -5.87 5.55 15.15
C ARG A 101 -6.09 5.16 13.69
N TRP A 102 -6.64 6.10 12.94
CA TRP A 102 -6.95 5.95 11.53
C TRP A 102 -5.67 5.94 10.69
N ASN A 103 -4.69 6.77 11.03
CA ASN A 103 -3.36 6.72 10.43
C ASN A 103 -2.65 5.38 10.69
N TRP A 104 -2.79 4.83 11.89
CA TRP A 104 -2.28 3.50 12.25
C TRP A 104 -2.92 2.39 11.41
N PHE A 105 -4.25 2.44 11.30
CA PHE A 105 -5.00 1.51 10.45
C PHE A 105 -4.56 1.60 8.98
N ASP A 106 -4.31 2.82 8.48
CA ASP A 106 -3.82 3.05 7.13
C ASP A 106 -2.46 2.41 6.89
N ALA A 107 -1.54 2.62 7.85
CA ALA A 107 -0.20 2.06 7.81
C ALA A 107 -0.22 0.54 7.81
N VAL A 108 -1.05 -0.08 8.66
CA VAL A 108 -1.21 -1.54 8.69
C VAL A 108 -1.77 -2.05 7.38
N LEU A 109 -2.81 -1.42 6.84
CA LEU A 109 -3.41 -1.85 5.58
C LEU A 109 -2.42 -1.79 4.41
N VAL A 110 -1.69 -0.68 4.25
CA VAL A 110 -0.68 -0.55 3.18
C VAL A 110 0.43 -1.57 3.38
N THR A 111 0.93 -1.74 4.59
CA THR A 111 2.03 -2.67 4.87
C THR A 111 1.62 -4.12 4.59
N MET A 112 0.42 -4.52 5.02
CA MET A 112 -0.16 -5.83 4.71
C MET A 112 -0.33 -6.02 3.22
N GLN A 113 -0.79 -4.99 2.49
CA GLN A 113 -0.95 -5.06 1.04
C GLN A 113 0.39 -5.23 0.32
N VAL A 114 1.43 -4.47 0.69
CA VAL A 114 2.78 -4.61 0.12
C VAL A 114 3.32 -6.01 0.37
N PHE A 115 3.14 -6.53 1.59
CA PHE A 115 3.56 -7.89 1.94
C PHE A 115 2.79 -8.96 1.14
N GLU A 116 1.48 -8.80 0.99
CA GLU A 116 0.64 -9.69 0.19
C GLU A 116 1.09 -9.71 -1.28
N GLU A 117 1.23 -8.54 -1.92
CA GLU A 117 1.70 -8.44 -3.30
C GLU A 117 3.09 -9.08 -3.47
N ALA A 118 4.02 -8.79 -2.55
CA ALA A 118 5.34 -9.39 -2.56
C ALA A 118 5.30 -10.91 -2.40
N ALA A 119 4.43 -11.42 -1.53
CA ALA A 119 4.26 -12.85 -1.29
C ALA A 119 3.62 -13.56 -2.49
N VAL A 120 2.64 -12.95 -3.17
CA VAL A 120 2.04 -13.46 -4.40
C VAL A 120 3.08 -13.54 -5.52
N ILE A 121 3.88 -12.49 -5.70
CA ILE A 121 4.97 -12.47 -6.68
C ILE A 121 6.00 -13.57 -6.36
N ALA A 122 6.44 -13.66 -5.10
CA ALA A 122 7.38 -14.68 -4.66
C ALA A 122 6.85 -16.11 -4.87
N ALA A 123 5.58 -16.36 -4.53
CA ALA A 123 4.92 -17.64 -4.73
C ALA A 123 4.89 -18.03 -6.22
N ARG A 124 4.52 -17.10 -7.11
CA ARG A 124 4.51 -17.33 -8.56
C ARG A 124 5.90 -17.64 -9.11
N VAL A 125 6.91 -16.88 -8.67
CA VAL A 125 8.31 -17.11 -9.06
C VAL A 125 8.81 -18.47 -8.56
N SER A 126 8.43 -18.87 -7.34
CA SER A 126 8.80 -20.17 -6.78
C SER A 126 8.15 -21.34 -7.51
N LEU A 127 6.87 -21.22 -7.89
CA LEU A 127 6.16 -22.24 -8.68
C LEU A 127 6.70 -22.35 -10.10
N ALA A 128 7.08 -21.21 -10.71
CA ALA A 128 7.72 -21.19 -12.02
C ALA A 128 9.10 -21.86 -12.01
N ARG A 129 9.89 -21.65 -10.94
CA ARG A 129 11.21 -22.30 -10.77
C ARG A 129 11.11 -23.78 -10.36
N GLY A 130 10.13 -24.15 -9.54
CA GLY A 130 9.93 -25.51 -9.03
C GLY A 130 9.41 -26.52 -10.06
N ARG A 131 8.84 -26.05 -11.18
CA ARG A 131 8.44 -26.92 -12.31
C ARG A 131 9.61 -27.47 -13.14
N GLY A 132 10.85 -27.01 -12.91
CA GLY A 132 12.04 -27.38 -13.69
C GLY A 132 13.12 -28.20 -12.97
N GLY A 133 12.94 -28.57 -11.70
CA GLY A 133 13.95 -29.31 -10.94
C GLY A 133 13.31 -30.34 -10.02
N GLY A 134 13.42 -31.62 -10.39
CA GLY A 134 13.00 -32.73 -9.53
C GLY A 134 13.88 -32.77 -8.28
N ALA A 135 13.27 -32.63 -7.11
CA ALA A 135 13.77 -33.16 -5.85
C ALA A 135 12.63 -33.20 -4.83
N GLU A 136 12.54 -34.34 -4.16
CA GLU A 136 11.55 -34.71 -3.17
C GLU A 136 11.70 -33.89 -1.88
N GLY A 137 10.56 -33.61 -1.21
CA GLY A 137 10.53 -33.14 0.18
C GLY A 137 9.74 -31.85 0.41
N GLY A 138 8.48 -31.95 0.86
CA GLY A 138 7.78 -30.83 1.51
C GLY A 138 6.43 -30.39 0.94
N GLY A 139 5.78 -31.20 0.08
CA GLY A 139 4.54 -30.87 -0.63
C GLY A 139 3.26 -30.58 0.20
N GLY A 140 3.34 -30.55 1.53
CA GLY A 140 2.21 -30.23 2.42
C GLY A 140 2.08 -28.76 2.85
N GLY A 141 3.14 -27.94 2.70
CA GLY A 141 3.20 -26.58 3.26
C GLY A 141 2.64 -25.45 2.38
N ASN A 142 2.59 -25.65 1.05
CA ASN A 142 2.28 -24.55 0.12
C ASN A 142 0.78 -24.33 -0.10
N LEU A 143 -0.08 -25.34 0.06
CA LEU A 143 -1.52 -25.17 -0.12
C LEU A 143 -2.14 -24.26 0.95
N SER A 144 -1.68 -24.36 2.20
CA SER A 144 -2.13 -23.49 3.30
C SER A 144 -1.66 -22.06 3.12
N PHE A 145 -0.42 -21.86 2.65
CA PHE A 145 0.11 -20.53 2.34
C PHE A 145 -0.65 -19.88 1.19
N LEU A 146 -0.90 -20.61 0.10
CA LEU A 146 -1.72 -20.13 -1.01
C LEU A 146 -3.16 -19.79 -0.57
N ARG A 147 -3.75 -20.55 0.36
CA ARG A 147 -5.05 -20.22 0.97
C ARG A 147 -5.01 -18.93 1.78
N ILE A 148 -3.94 -18.68 2.53
CA ILE A 148 -3.77 -17.43 3.26
C ILE A 148 -3.68 -16.25 2.29
N LEU A 149 -2.89 -16.36 1.22
CA LEU A 149 -2.84 -15.34 0.16
C LEU A 149 -4.23 -15.08 -0.45
N ARG A 150 -5.04 -16.14 -0.62
CA ARG A 150 -6.45 -16.00 -1.07
C ARG A 150 -7.32 -15.25 -0.07
N ILE A 151 -7.09 -15.38 1.24
CA ILE A 151 -7.83 -14.64 2.26
C ILE A 151 -7.33 -13.20 2.35
N LEU A 152 -6.02 -12.98 2.21
CA LEU A 152 -5.43 -11.64 2.23
C LEU A 152 -5.97 -10.76 1.10
N ARG A 153 -6.33 -11.34 -0.05
CA ARG A 153 -7.03 -10.60 -1.11
C ARG A 153 -8.33 -9.93 -0.65
N LEU A 154 -8.96 -10.40 0.43
CA LEU A 154 -10.14 -9.74 1.01
C LEU A 154 -9.79 -8.44 1.72
N LEU A 155 -8.54 -8.26 2.17
CA LEU A 155 -8.04 -6.97 2.69
C LEU A 155 -8.09 -5.87 1.63
N ARG A 156 -8.06 -6.24 0.35
CA ARG A 156 -8.32 -5.33 -0.76
C ARG A 156 -9.72 -4.72 -0.70
N VAL A 157 -10.72 -5.38 -0.13
CA VAL A 157 -12.05 -4.76 0.08
C VAL A 157 -12.02 -3.83 1.30
N VAL A 158 -11.24 -4.17 2.32
CA VAL A 158 -11.08 -3.36 3.52
C VAL A 158 -10.51 -1.97 3.21
N ARG A 159 -9.76 -1.81 2.10
CA ARG A 159 -9.30 -0.47 1.65
C ARG A 159 -10.44 0.48 1.28
N LEU A 160 -11.65 0.00 0.99
CA LEU A 160 -12.85 0.83 0.82
C LEU A 160 -13.27 1.55 2.10
N ALA A 161 -12.90 1.04 3.27
CA ALA A 161 -13.11 1.73 4.54
C ALA A 161 -12.39 3.09 4.58
N ARG A 162 -11.35 3.29 3.75
CA ARG A 162 -10.70 4.60 3.58
C ARG A 162 -11.63 5.62 2.94
N VAL A 163 -12.52 5.23 2.02
CA VAL A 163 -13.53 6.13 1.43
C VAL A 163 -14.47 6.66 2.51
N LEU A 164 -14.93 5.78 3.40
CA LEU A 164 -15.80 6.16 4.52
C LEU A 164 -15.14 7.20 5.42
N ARG A 165 -13.81 7.13 5.59
CA ARG A 165 -13.04 8.14 6.32
C ARG A 165 -12.99 9.46 5.56
N LEU A 166 -12.67 9.44 4.27
CA LEU A 166 -12.63 10.62 3.40
C LEU A 166 -13.95 11.40 3.44
N VAL A 167 -15.07 10.68 3.32
CA VAL A 167 -16.42 11.26 3.42
C VAL A 167 -16.67 11.88 4.80
N ARG A 168 -16.21 11.22 5.87
CA ARG A 168 -16.33 11.77 7.24
C ARG A 168 -15.49 13.03 7.44
N GLN A 169 -14.28 13.09 6.89
CA GLN A 169 -13.40 14.26 6.97
C GLN A 169 -13.98 15.45 6.19
N LEU A 170 -14.62 15.20 5.04
CA LEU A 170 -15.34 16.24 4.29
C LEU A 170 -16.55 16.78 5.07
N ARG A 171 -17.29 15.91 5.75
CA ARG A 171 -18.45 16.31 6.56
C ARG A 171 -18.08 17.15 7.78
N THR A 172 -16.87 17.00 8.33
CA THR A 172 -16.41 17.82 9.46
C THR A 172 -15.87 19.19 9.06
N LEU A 173 -15.72 19.46 7.74
CA LEU A 173 -15.27 20.74 7.20
C LEU A 173 -16.43 21.67 6.78
N VAL A 174 -17.68 21.19 6.84
CA VAL A 174 -18.93 21.94 6.63
C VAL A 174 -19.62 22.16 7.97
#